data_AF-A0A9D2Q2M9-F1
#
_entry.id   AF-A0A9D2Q2M9-F1
#
_cell.length_a   1.000
_cell.length_b   1.000
_cell.length_c   1.000
_cell.angle_alpha   90.00
_cell.angle_beta   90.00
_cell.angle_gamma   90.00
#
_symmetry.space_group_name_H-M   'P 1'
#
loop_
_entity.id
_entity.type
_entity.pdbx_description
1 polymer ?
#
loop_
_entity_poly.entity_id
_entity_poly.type
_entity_poly.pdbx_seq_one_letter_code
_entity_poly.pdbx_strand_id
1 'polypeptide(L)'
;TALSTELFDRPPESLNCLLTTPGTLVAYAQHDPAQAPADQPVEVYDLRWRADADRVLVSSTGYPQASFATLGQGAALTVHRGTLRVGEHPPLPLR
;
A
#
# COMPACT_ATOMS: atom_id res chain seq x y z
N THR A 1 8.96 -5.43 -5.77
CA THR A 1 8.03 -6.28 -5.03
C THR A 1 8.20 -7.71 -5.50
N ALA A 2 7.89 -8.05 -6.76
CA ALA A 2 8.38 -9.31 -7.35
C ALA A 2 9.89 -9.30 -7.62
N LEU A 3 10.40 -8.21 -8.23
CA LEU A 3 11.82 -8.08 -8.57
C LEU A 3 12.74 -8.03 -7.34
N SER A 4 12.30 -7.41 -6.24
CA SER A 4 13.06 -7.35 -4.99
C SER A 4 13.13 -8.72 -4.32
N THR A 5 12.03 -9.48 -4.32
CA THR A 5 12.03 -10.86 -3.86
C THR A 5 12.91 -11.72 -4.75
N GLU A 6 12.84 -11.57 -6.07
CA GLU A 6 13.68 -12.33 -7.00
C GLU A 6 15.17 -12.03 -6.83
N LEU A 7 15.54 -10.77 -6.61
CA LEU A 7 16.94 -10.35 -6.51
C LEU A 7 17.53 -10.47 -5.11
N PHE A 8 16.71 -10.39 -4.06
CA PHE A 8 17.17 -10.24 -2.68
C PHE A 8 16.48 -11.19 -1.68
N ASP A 9 15.56 -12.05 -2.14
CA ASP A 9 14.76 -12.97 -1.32
C ASP A 9 13.97 -12.30 -0.19
N ARG A 10 13.66 -11.01 -0.35
CA ARG A 10 12.94 -10.22 0.64
C ARG A 10 12.19 -9.03 0.00
N PRO A 11 11.10 -8.54 0.64
CA PRO A 11 10.51 -7.27 0.26
C PRO A 11 11.47 -6.10 0.53
N PRO A 12 11.27 -4.93 -0.11
CA PRO A 12 12.00 -3.71 0.26
C PRO A 12 11.73 -3.33 1.74
N GLU A 13 12.69 -2.65 2.37
CA GLU A 13 12.55 -2.10 3.73
C GLU A 13 11.26 -1.27 3.88
N SER A 14 10.98 -0.37 2.92
CA SER A 14 9.74 0.40 2.90
C SER A 14 9.42 0.88 1.48
N LEU A 15 8.18 0.66 1.04
CA LEU A 15 7.63 1.09 -0.23
C LEU A 15 6.10 1.22 -0.15
N ASN A 16 5.63 2.38 0.28
CA ASN A 16 4.27 2.82 -0.05
C ASN A 16 4.30 3.63 -1.35
N CYS A 17 3.35 3.38 -2.24
CA CYS A 17 3.28 4.07 -3.53
C CYS A 17 1.83 4.33 -3.95
N LEU A 18 1.59 5.50 -4.53
CA LEU A 18 0.38 5.85 -5.26
C LEU A 18 0.74 6.13 -6.73
N LEU A 19 0.23 5.32 -7.64
CA LEU A 19 0.43 5.48 -9.09
C LEU A 19 -0.90 5.82 -9.74
N THR A 20 -0.95 6.93 -10.47
CA THR A 20 -2.16 7.34 -11.19
C THR A 20 -2.00 7.16 -12.69
N THR A 21 -3.00 6.55 -13.31
CA THR A 21 -3.19 6.47 -14.77
C THR A 21 -4.47 7.21 -15.14
N PRO A 22 -4.77 7.42 -16.44
CA PRO A 22 -6.04 8.00 -16.85
C PRO A 22 -7.27 7.25 -16.31
N GLY A 23 -7.22 5.92 -16.23
CA GLY A 23 -8.35 5.08 -15.81
C GLY A 23 -8.35 4.63 -14.35
N THR A 24 -7.18 4.54 -13.72
CA THR A 24 -7.01 3.84 -12.43
C THR A 24 -6.00 4.55 -11.54
N LEU A 25 -6.31 4.67 -10.24
CA LEU A 25 -5.33 4.88 -9.19
C LEU A 25 -4.93 3.50 -8.64
N VAL A 26 -3.64 3.22 -8.56
CA VAL A 26 -3.09 2.04 -7.89
C VAL A 26 -2.39 2.50 -6.62
N ALA A 27 -2.72 1.86 -5.50
CA ALA A 27 -2.03 2.03 -4.23
C ALA A 27 -1.32 0.73 -3.87
N TYR A 28 -0.09 0.81 -3.39
CA TYR A 28 0.68 -0.34 -2.95
C TYR A 28 1.27 -0.04 -1.58
N ALA A 29 1.25 -1.04 -0.70
CA ALA A 29 1.81 -0.93 0.65
C ALA A 29 2.83 -2.04 0.90
N GLN A 30 3.99 -1.66 1.42
CA GLN A 30 5.00 -2.59 1.91
C GLN A 30 5.91 -1.88 2.88
N HIS A 31 6.17 -2.49 4.02
CA HIS A 31 7.35 -2.23 4.83
C HIS A 31 7.79 -3.52 5.53
N ASP A 32 9.03 -3.54 5.96
CA ASP A 32 9.62 -4.59 6.79
C ASP A 32 10.47 -3.91 7.89
N PRO A 33 9.89 -3.65 9.08
CA PRO A 33 10.56 -2.92 10.13
C PRO A 33 11.78 -3.65 10.70
N ALA A 34 11.92 -4.96 10.44
CA ALA A 34 13.12 -5.72 10.83
C ALA A 34 14.36 -5.33 10.00
N GLN A 35 14.17 -4.63 8.87
CA GLN A 35 15.26 -4.12 8.04
C GLN A 35 15.71 -2.71 8.43
N ALA A 36 14.98 -2.02 9.32
CA ALA A 36 15.32 -0.67 9.74
C ALA A 36 16.70 -0.63 10.44
N PRO A 37 17.55 0.38 10.19
CA PRO A 37 18.81 0.55 10.90
C PRO A 37 18.59 0.69 12.42
N ALA A 38 19.46 0.08 13.21
CA ALA A 38 19.31 0.00 14.67
C ALA A 38 19.53 1.34 15.40
N ASP A 39 20.12 2.33 14.73
CA ASP A 39 20.45 3.65 15.24
C ASP A 39 19.38 4.72 14.95
N GLN A 40 18.28 4.35 14.30
CA GLN A 40 17.18 5.25 13.98
C GLN A 40 15.82 4.66 14.40
N PRO A 41 14.82 5.51 14.69
CA PRO A 41 13.47 5.02 14.96
C PRO A 41 12.88 4.34 13.71
N VAL A 42 12.07 3.32 13.94
CA VAL A 42 11.28 2.67 12.89
C VAL A 42 10.13 3.59 12.48
N GLU A 43 10.27 4.25 11.33
CA GLU A 43 9.22 5.10 10.76
C GLU A 43 8.46 4.34 9.66
N VAL A 44 7.44 3.58 10.09
CA VAL A 44 6.54 2.87 9.18
C VAL A 44 5.14 3.49 9.23
N TYR A 45 4.57 3.68 8.04
CA TYR A 45 3.22 4.20 7.88
C TYR A 45 2.39 3.16 7.15
N ASP A 46 1.30 2.70 7.76
CA ASP A 46 0.36 1.85 7.04
C ASP A 46 -0.39 2.68 5.99
N LEU A 47 -0.70 2.05 4.86
CA LEU A 47 -1.58 2.66 3.87
C LEU A 47 -3.02 2.26 4.17
N ARG A 48 -3.88 3.24 4.33
CA ARG A 48 -5.29 3.05 4.66
C ARG A 48 -6.19 3.61 3.56
N TRP A 49 -7.37 3.03 3.44
CA TRP A 49 -8.33 3.45 2.44
C TRP A 49 -9.77 3.39 2.93
N ARG A 50 -10.63 4.21 2.32
CA ARG A 50 -12.08 4.20 2.55
C ARG A 50 -12.80 4.53 1.25
N ALA A 51 -13.84 3.77 0.95
CA ALA A 51 -14.77 4.08 -0.13
C ALA A 51 -16.06 4.66 0.45
N ASP A 52 -16.43 5.84 -0.03
CA ASP A 52 -17.73 6.47 0.21
C ASP A 52 -18.53 6.42 -1.11
N ALA A 53 -19.77 6.93 -1.12
CA ALA A 53 -20.62 6.90 -2.31
C ALA A 53 -20.07 7.72 -3.50
N ASP A 54 -19.34 8.79 -3.22
CA ASP A 54 -18.90 9.81 -4.19
C ASP A 54 -17.38 9.99 -4.26
N ARG A 55 -16.62 9.26 -3.44
CA ARG A 55 -15.16 9.37 -3.38
C ARG A 55 -14.51 8.11 -2.84
N VAL A 56 -13.24 7.93 -3.17
CA VAL A 56 -12.34 6.98 -2.51
C VAL A 56 -11.16 7.75 -1.97
N LEU A 57 -10.86 7.53 -0.69
CA LEU A 57 -9.73 8.10 0.00
C LEU A 57 -8.66 7.02 0.17
N VAL A 58 -7.42 7.33 -0.16
CA VAL A 58 -6.25 6.50 0.12
C VAL A 58 -5.19 7.40 0.73
N SER A 59 -4.67 7.04 1.88
CA SER A 59 -3.72 7.87 2.62
C SER A 59 -2.90 7.04 3.60
N SER A 60 -1.68 7.48 3.87
CA SER A 60 -0.87 6.90 4.94
C SER A 60 -1.45 7.26 6.32
N THR A 61 -1.05 6.53 7.35
CA THR A 61 -1.33 6.90 8.74
C THR A 61 -0.61 8.20 9.13
N GLY A 62 -0.98 8.78 10.29
CA GLY A 62 -0.42 10.04 10.81
C GLY A 62 -1.46 11.07 11.26
N TYR A 63 -2.74 10.77 11.08
CA TYR A 63 -3.87 11.60 11.53
C TYR A 63 -5.10 10.71 11.81
N PRO A 64 -6.16 11.22 12.47
CA PRO A 64 -7.38 10.45 12.72
C PRO A 64 -8.04 9.96 11.43
N GLN A 65 -8.19 8.63 11.30
CA GLN A 65 -8.73 7.94 10.11
C GLN A 65 -9.83 6.95 10.50
N ALA A 66 -10.93 7.47 11.08
CA ALA A 66 -12.06 6.64 11.47
C ALA A 66 -12.69 5.94 10.25
N SER A 67 -12.98 4.64 10.40
CA SER A 67 -13.64 3.79 9.40
C SER A 67 -12.83 3.54 8.12
N PHE A 68 -11.52 3.73 8.14
CA PHE A 68 -10.65 3.29 7.05
C PHE A 68 -10.26 1.82 7.24
N ALA A 69 -10.23 1.06 6.15
CA ALA A 69 -9.56 -0.23 6.08
C ALA A 69 -8.04 -0.03 5.95
N THR A 70 -7.26 -0.99 6.44
CA THR A 70 -5.81 -1.00 6.26
C THR A 70 -5.46 -1.94 5.11
N LEU A 71 -4.69 -1.47 4.14
CA LEU A 71 -4.19 -2.28 3.03
C LEU A 71 -3.11 -3.23 3.56
N GLY A 72 -3.20 -4.52 3.21
CA GLY A 72 -2.21 -5.51 3.63
C GLY A 72 -0.80 -5.23 3.10
N GLN A 73 0.22 -5.60 3.86
CA GLN A 73 1.61 -5.52 3.40
C GLN A 73 1.81 -6.44 2.20
N GLY A 74 2.43 -5.92 1.14
CA GLY A 74 2.60 -6.60 -0.14
C GLY A 74 1.37 -6.55 -1.05
N ALA A 75 0.23 -6.04 -0.58
CA ALA A 75 -1.01 -5.97 -1.34
C ALA A 75 -1.10 -4.67 -2.18
N ALA A 76 -1.99 -4.68 -3.16
CA ALA A 76 -2.32 -3.51 -3.96
C ALA A 76 -3.82 -3.20 -3.93
N LEU A 77 -4.17 -1.91 -3.93
CA LEU A 77 -5.52 -1.41 -4.12
C LEU A 77 -5.62 -0.81 -5.52
N THR A 78 -6.65 -1.12 -6.27
CA THR A 78 -7.01 -0.42 -7.52
C THR A 78 -8.30 0.34 -7.33
N VAL A 79 -8.33 1.61 -7.74
CA VAL A 79 -9.53 2.46 -7.76
C VAL A 79 -9.79 2.91 -9.19
N HIS A 80 -10.91 2.48 -9.76
CA HIS A 80 -11.34 2.91 -11.09
C HIS A 80 -11.86 4.35 -11.04
N ARG A 81 -11.20 5.28 -11.72
CA ARG A 81 -11.45 6.72 -11.57
C ARG A 81 -12.81 7.18 -12.12
N GLY A 82 -13.36 6.47 -13.11
CA GLY A 82 -14.67 6.79 -13.69
C GLY A 82 -15.86 6.20 -12.93
N THR A 83 -15.64 5.23 -12.05
CA THR A 83 -16.73 4.49 -11.37
C THR A 83 -16.56 4.40 -9.87
N LEU A 84 -15.40 4.80 -9.34
CA LEU A 84 -14.98 4.68 -7.94
C LEU A 84 -14.97 3.24 -7.39
N ARG A 85 -15.09 2.24 -8.27
CA ARG A 85 -14.98 0.84 -7.88
C ARG A 85 -13.59 0.54 -7.36
N VAL A 86 -13.54 -0.14 -6.22
CA VAL A 86 -12.31 -0.57 -5.56
C VAL A 86 -12.11 -2.06 -5.79
N GLY A 87 -10.86 -2.46 -6.03
CA GLY A 87 -10.43 -3.84 -6.03
C GLY A 87 -9.17 -3.99 -5.19
N GLU A 88 -9.15 -4.96 -4.29
CA GLU A 88 -7.96 -5.34 -3.54
C GLU A 88 -7.30 -6.55 -4.21
N HIS A 89 -5.98 -6.47 -4.35
CA HIS A 89 -5.15 -7.52 -4.93
C HIS A 89 -4.19 -8.02 -3.86
N PRO A 90 -4.22 -9.33 -3.53
CA PRO A 90 -3.35 -9.88 -2.51
C PRO A 90 -1.88 -9.77 -2.91
N PRO A 91 -0.96 -9.94 -1.95
CA PRO A 91 0.46 -10.07 -2.26
C PRO A 91 0.70 -11.17 -3.28
N LEU A 92 1.66 -10.91 -4.18
CA LEU A 92 2.11 -11.94 -5.10
C LEU A 92 2.74 -13.08 -4.28
N PRO A 93 2.45 -14.35 -4.62
CA PRO A 93 3.09 -15.47 -3.94
C PRO A 93 4.61 -15.40 -4.12
N LEU A 94 5.32 -15.57 -3.01
CA LEU A 94 6.76 -15.77 -3.03
C LEU A 94 7.03 -17.13 -3.70
N ARG A 95 8.01 -17.18 -4.60
CA ARG A 95 8.44 -18.42 -5.25
C ARG A 95 9.40 -19.19 -4.36
#